data_AF-A0A561B857-F1
#
_entry.id   AF-A0A561B857-F1
#
_cell.length_a   1.000
_cell.length_b   1.000
_cell.length_c   1.000
_cell.angle_alpha   90.00
_cell.angle_beta   90.00
_cell.angle_gamma   90.00
#
_symmetry.space_group_name_H-M   'P 1'
#
loop_
_entity.id
_entity.type
_entity.pdbx_description
1 polymer ?
#
loop_
_entity_poly.entity_id
_entity_poly.type
_entity_poly.pdbx_seq_one_letter_code
_entity_poly.pdbx_strand_id
1 'polypeptide(L)'
;MKHGKRFAAGELTPFALWGGGGYHQEVVGVPVDCFERSIDTSAVLLPDVVDPVVVAVQVRGMTVGHLPGEVVELYRDCFAELAERGQVAQVPCRIRVEDSRVRVRIALGPPHLCLPLNQRPPVPYLQLPDGPAIQVTGEDECMAAIDPFLGGAGEGHVYATLHEAAVDLVEIRVDGHRVGQLTDRASGDLLPAIRHLEPHGLTAVATAKIRGNHLRAEITLYCATADQLPADWIAAADALVPLAPLAGLGFASIGVVPRKPGITFVPAPGWPPAPIGWEPPPGWLPDPEWPPAPPDWKFWALDQS
;
A
#
# COMPACT_ATOMS: atom_id res chain seq x y z
N MET A 1 16.44 -16.49 20.74
CA MET A 1 15.74 -15.40 21.43
C MET A 1 15.78 -14.14 20.56
N LYS A 2 14.72 -13.85 19.82
CA LYS A 2 14.37 -12.52 19.33
C LYS A 2 12.88 -12.39 19.56
N HIS A 3 12.48 -11.45 20.42
CA HIS A 3 11.08 -11.28 20.81
C HIS A 3 10.33 -10.71 19.59
N GLY A 4 9.43 -11.51 19.02
CA GLY A 4 8.49 -11.02 18.01
C GLY A 4 7.69 -9.86 18.61
N LYS A 5 7.68 -8.71 17.93
CA LYS A 5 6.84 -7.58 18.31
C LYS A 5 5.40 -8.06 18.34
N ARG A 6 4.74 -7.89 19.50
CA ARG A 6 3.30 -8.07 19.64
C ARG A 6 2.63 -6.87 18.97
N PHE A 7 1.92 -7.10 17.88
CA PHE A 7 1.03 -6.10 17.30
C PHE A 7 -0.40 -6.41 17.73
N ALA A 8 -1.12 -5.41 18.25
CA ALA A 8 -2.55 -5.54 18.50
C ALA A 8 -3.29 -5.53 17.14
N ALA A 9 -4.42 -6.24 17.04
CA ALA A 9 -5.20 -6.40 15.81
C ALA A 9 -5.74 -5.09 15.17
N GLY A 10 -5.45 -3.92 15.74
CA GLY A 10 -5.77 -2.60 15.21
C GLY A 10 -4.56 -1.75 14.75
N GLU A 11 -3.33 -2.25 14.86
CA GLU A 11 -2.11 -1.50 14.48
C GLU A 11 -1.51 -1.92 13.12
N LEU A 12 -2.03 -2.98 12.51
CA LEU A 12 -1.46 -3.53 11.27
C LEU A 12 -2.12 -2.89 10.04
N THR A 13 -1.29 -2.43 9.10
CA THR A 13 -1.78 -1.81 7.86
C THR A 13 -2.05 -2.89 6.79
N PRO A 14 -3.21 -2.88 6.12
CA PRO A 14 -3.47 -3.82 5.04
C PRO A 14 -2.49 -3.64 3.88
N PHE A 15 -1.99 -4.76 3.35
CA PHE A 15 -1.18 -4.83 2.15
C PHE A 15 -1.91 -5.71 1.13
N ALA A 16 -2.35 -5.12 0.01
CA ALA A 16 -2.97 -5.88 -1.08
C ALA A 16 -1.93 -6.83 -1.71
N LEU A 17 -2.09 -8.14 -1.53
CA LEU A 17 -1.20 -9.13 -2.14
C LEU A 17 -1.27 -9.04 -3.66
N TRP A 18 -0.10 -9.09 -4.29
CA TRP A 18 0.02 -9.05 -5.73
C TRP A 18 -0.22 -10.42 -6.38
N GLY A 19 -0.39 -10.44 -7.70
CA GLY A 19 -0.57 -11.68 -8.48
C GLY A 19 -1.95 -12.36 -8.33
N GLY A 20 -2.92 -11.70 -7.68
CA GLY A 20 -4.28 -12.21 -7.51
C GLY A 20 -5.16 -12.06 -8.76
N GLY A 21 -4.97 -12.94 -9.75
CA GLY A 21 -5.81 -12.97 -10.96
C GLY A 21 -7.01 -13.93 -10.91
N GLY A 22 -7.08 -14.83 -9.93
CA GLY A 22 -8.11 -15.87 -9.85
C GLY A 22 -8.42 -16.35 -8.44
N TYR A 23 -9.64 -16.87 -8.23
CA TYR A 23 -10.12 -17.41 -6.94
C TYR A 23 -9.70 -18.87 -6.77
N HIS A 24 -8.53 -19.08 -6.16
CA HIS A 24 -7.89 -20.40 -6.09
C HIS A 24 -8.13 -21.13 -4.76
N GLN A 25 -8.45 -20.42 -3.68
CA GLN A 25 -8.67 -21.04 -2.37
C GLN A 25 -10.13 -20.92 -1.92
N GLU A 26 -10.65 -21.97 -1.29
CA GLU A 26 -11.97 -21.98 -0.66
C GLU A 26 -11.85 -22.06 0.86
N VAL A 27 -12.66 -21.27 1.56
CA VAL A 27 -12.81 -21.21 3.01
C VAL A 27 -14.30 -21.29 3.34
N VAL A 28 -14.68 -22.23 4.21
CA VAL A 28 -16.07 -22.47 4.60
C VAL A 28 -16.31 -21.87 5.98
N GLY A 29 -17.35 -21.04 6.10
CA GLY A 29 -17.71 -20.29 7.30
C GLY A 29 -19.15 -20.50 7.78
N VAL A 30 -19.44 -19.97 8.97
CA VAL A 30 -20.78 -19.94 9.59
C VAL A 30 -21.57 -18.73 9.05
N PRO A 31 -22.88 -18.83 8.80
CA PRO A 31 -23.66 -17.73 8.25
C PRO A 31 -23.65 -16.48 9.13
N VAL A 32 -23.32 -15.35 8.51
CA VAL A 32 -23.68 -14.00 8.95
C VAL A 32 -24.91 -13.60 8.13
N ASP A 33 -25.98 -13.19 8.81
CA ASP A 33 -27.22 -12.79 8.15
C ASP A 33 -26.99 -11.69 7.09
N CYS A 34 -27.88 -11.68 6.09
CA CYS A 34 -28.15 -10.63 5.10
C CYS A 34 -27.15 -10.32 3.97
N PHE A 35 -26.87 -11.27 3.07
CA PHE A 35 -26.22 -10.97 1.77
C PHE A 35 -26.95 -11.59 0.55
N GLU A 36 -27.05 -10.81 -0.54
CA GLU A 36 -27.44 -11.30 -1.88
C GLU A 36 -26.43 -12.34 -2.41
N ARG A 37 -26.89 -13.15 -3.39
CA ARG A 37 -26.31 -14.43 -3.85
C ARG A 37 -24.79 -14.51 -4.07
N SER A 38 -24.09 -13.41 -4.34
CA SER A 38 -22.62 -13.37 -4.26
C SER A 38 -22.10 -11.93 -4.17
N ILE A 39 -21.06 -11.70 -3.36
CA ILE A 39 -20.43 -10.39 -3.19
C ILE A 39 -18.92 -10.53 -3.43
N ASP A 40 -18.40 -9.69 -4.33
CA ASP A 40 -16.96 -9.49 -4.51
C ASP A 40 -16.49 -8.38 -3.55
N THR A 41 -15.48 -8.66 -2.74
CA THR A 41 -14.93 -7.74 -1.74
C THR A 41 -13.47 -8.12 -1.41
N SER A 42 -12.92 -7.60 -0.31
CA SER A 42 -11.57 -7.94 0.15
C SER A 42 -11.62 -8.63 1.51
N ALA A 43 -10.78 -9.65 1.69
CA ALA A 43 -10.51 -10.27 2.98
C ALA A 43 -9.14 -9.84 3.51
N VAL A 44 -9.03 -9.73 4.83
CA VAL A 44 -7.76 -9.57 5.55
C VAL A 44 -7.39 -10.92 6.15
N LEU A 45 -6.14 -11.34 5.96
CA LEU A 45 -5.58 -12.56 6.50
C LEU A 45 -4.78 -12.21 7.75
N LEU A 46 -5.30 -12.61 8.91
CA LEU A 46 -4.71 -12.29 10.21
C LEU A 46 -4.09 -13.54 10.83
N PRO A 47 -2.76 -13.61 10.97
CA PRO A 47 -2.13 -14.62 11.79
C PRO A 47 -2.63 -14.51 13.24
N ASP A 48 -2.93 -15.64 13.86
CA ASP A 48 -3.29 -15.70 15.28
C ASP A 48 -2.07 -15.35 16.13
N VAL A 49 -2.30 -14.56 17.19
CA VAL A 49 -1.24 -14.01 18.05
C VAL A 49 -0.62 -15.08 18.95
N VAL A 50 -1.37 -16.14 19.25
CA VAL A 50 -0.97 -17.27 20.09
C VAL A 50 -0.42 -18.40 19.23
N ASP A 51 -1.05 -18.68 18.09
CA ASP A 51 -0.64 -19.71 17.14
C ASP A 51 -0.46 -19.13 15.72
N PRO A 52 0.73 -18.63 15.35
CA PRO A 52 0.95 -17.99 14.04
C PRO A 52 0.81 -18.95 12.85
N VAL A 53 0.59 -20.25 13.09
CA VAL A 53 0.27 -21.25 12.07
C VAL A 53 -1.26 -21.31 11.77
N VAL A 54 -2.06 -20.55 12.53
CA VAL A 54 -3.48 -20.32 12.28
C VAL A 54 -3.64 -18.94 11.68
N VAL A 55 -4.19 -18.85 10.47
CA VAL A 55 -4.47 -17.57 9.81
C VAL A 55 -5.98 -17.42 9.64
N ALA A 56 -6.56 -16.49 10.40
CA ALA A 56 -7.96 -16.12 10.33
C ALA A 56 -8.24 -15.29 9.07
N VAL A 57 -9.35 -15.60 8.41
CA VAL A 57 -9.86 -14.83 7.27
C VAL A 57 -10.93 -13.90 7.80
N GLN A 58 -10.70 -12.60 7.67
CA GLN A 58 -11.65 -11.57 8.06
C GLN A 58 -12.22 -10.84 6.85
N VAL A 59 -13.54 -10.67 6.83
CA VAL A 59 -14.21 -9.81 5.85
C VAL A 59 -15.03 -8.77 6.61
N ARG A 60 -14.82 -7.48 6.28
CA ARG A 60 -15.45 -6.35 6.98
C ARG A 60 -15.29 -6.40 8.52
N GLY A 61 -14.12 -6.84 8.99
CA GLY A 61 -13.79 -6.98 10.41
C GLY A 61 -14.37 -8.22 11.11
N MET A 62 -15.10 -9.08 10.39
CA MET A 62 -15.69 -10.31 10.94
C MET A 62 -14.89 -11.52 10.48
N THR A 63 -14.48 -12.38 11.42
CA THR A 63 -13.83 -13.66 11.09
C THR A 63 -14.84 -14.61 10.46
N VAL A 64 -14.61 -14.96 9.20
CA VAL A 64 -15.46 -15.88 8.42
C VAL A 64 -14.93 -17.31 8.41
N GLY A 65 -13.65 -17.52 8.74
CA GLY A 65 -13.03 -18.84 8.79
C GLY A 65 -11.52 -18.76 8.95
N HIS A 66 -10.83 -19.87 8.68
CA HIS A 66 -9.37 -19.96 8.75
C HIS A 66 -8.81 -20.57 7.45
N LEU A 67 -7.60 -20.17 7.07
CA LEU A 67 -6.89 -20.81 5.96
C LEU A 67 -6.50 -22.25 6.34
N PRO A 68 -6.52 -23.19 5.38
CA PRO A 68 -5.98 -24.53 5.59
C PRO A 68 -4.50 -24.50 5.95
N GLY A 69 -4.05 -25.43 6.80
CA GLY A 69 -2.67 -25.45 7.31
C GLY A 69 -1.62 -25.59 6.20
N GLU A 70 -1.91 -26.35 5.14
CA GLU A 70 -1.03 -26.47 3.97
C GLU A 70 -0.85 -25.17 3.20
N VAL A 71 -1.89 -24.31 3.18
CA VAL A 71 -1.81 -22.98 2.60
C VAL A 71 -1.01 -22.06 3.53
N VAL A 72 -1.25 -22.12 4.84
CA VAL A 72 -0.47 -21.32 5.80
C VAL A 72 1.03 -21.65 5.71
N GLU A 73 1.38 -22.92 5.57
CA GLU A 73 2.77 -23.35 5.38
C GLU A 73 3.37 -22.79 4.10
N LEU A 74 2.61 -22.85 2.99
CA LEU A 74 3.07 -22.37 1.69
C LEU A 74 3.32 -20.85 1.66
N TYR A 75 2.56 -20.06 2.43
CA TYR A 75 2.67 -18.60 2.50
C TYR A 75 3.35 -18.11 3.78
N ARG A 76 3.98 -19.02 4.55
CA ARG A 76 4.61 -18.73 5.85
C ARG A 76 5.56 -17.54 5.77
N ASP A 77 6.45 -17.56 4.77
CA ASP A 77 7.46 -16.52 4.58
C ASP A 77 6.81 -15.18 4.19
N CYS A 78 5.80 -15.21 3.31
CA CYS A 78 5.06 -14.01 2.93
C CYS A 78 4.37 -13.34 4.14
N PHE A 79 3.73 -14.13 5.01
CA PHE A 79 3.08 -13.59 6.20
C PHE A 79 4.08 -13.08 7.23
N ALA A 80 5.21 -13.78 7.42
CA ALA A 80 6.27 -13.34 8.31
C ALA A 80 6.86 -11.99 7.85
N GLU A 81 7.13 -11.84 6.55
CA GLU A 81 7.66 -10.61 5.97
C GLU A 81 6.69 -9.43 6.14
N LEU A 82 5.39 -9.64 5.91
CA LEU A 82 4.39 -8.61 6.17
C LEU A 82 4.31 -8.24 7.65
N ALA A 83 4.37 -9.21 8.56
CA ALA A 83 4.36 -8.95 9.99
C ALA A 83 5.58 -8.13 10.44
N GLU A 84 6.77 -8.40 9.89
CA GLU A 84 7.98 -7.59 10.14
C GLU A 84 7.81 -6.14 9.68
N ARG A 85 7.06 -5.91 8.60
CA ARG A 85 6.70 -4.58 8.08
C ARG A 85 5.54 -3.91 8.83
N GLY A 86 4.95 -4.56 9.83
CA GLY A 86 3.74 -4.07 10.50
C GLY A 86 2.51 -4.07 9.60
N GLN A 87 2.45 -5.01 8.66
CA GLN A 87 1.39 -5.15 7.66
C GLN A 87 0.66 -6.49 7.79
N VAL A 88 -0.55 -6.55 7.22
CA VAL A 88 -1.35 -7.79 7.10
C VAL A 88 -1.79 -7.98 5.65
N ALA A 89 -1.82 -9.23 5.20
CA ALA A 89 -2.22 -9.53 3.83
C ALA A 89 -3.70 -9.20 3.62
N GLN A 90 -3.98 -8.49 2.53
CA GLN A 90 -5.32 -8.21 2.02
C GLN A 90 -5.44 -8.81 0.63
N VAL A 91 -6.56 -9.49 0.38
CA VAL A 91 -6.75 -10.31 -0.82
C VAL A 91 -8.17 -10.15 -1.33
N PRO A 92 -8.40 -10.11 -2.66
CA PRO A 92 -9.74 -10.18 -3.21
C PRO A 92 -10.42 -11.47 -2.76
N CYS A 93 -11.69 -11.39 -2.40
CA CYS A 93 -12.49 -12.54 -2.03
C CYS A 93 -13.92 -12.44 -2.60
N ARG A 94 -14.50 -13.60 -2.86
CA ARG A 94 -15.89 -13.76 -3.29
C ARG A 94 -16.64 -14.53 -2.23
N ILE A 95 -17.66 -13.89 -1.66
CA ILE A 95 -18.57 -14.52 -0.71
C ILE A 95 -19.78 -15.07 -1.47
N ARG A 96 -20.18 -16.30 -1.21
CA ARG A 96 -21.45 -16.91 -1.63
C ARG A 96 -22.21 -17.45 -0.43
N VAL A 97 -23.52 -17.25 -0.43
CA VAL A 97 -24.43 -17.80 0.58
C VAL A 97 -25.26 -18.90 -0.10
N GLU A 98 -25.13 -20.14 0.38
CA GLU A 98 -25.86 -21.30 -0.13
C GLU A 98 -26.63 -21.96 1.01
N ASP A 99 -27.97 -21.89 0.95
CA ASP A 99 -29.01 -22.48 1.83
C ASP A 99 -28.92 -22.20 3.35
N SER A 100 -27.73 -22.22 3.94
CA SER A 100 -27.39 -21.89 5.33
C SER A 100 -25.87 -21.84 5.58
N ARG A 101 -25.04 -21.85 4.53
CA ARG A 101 -23.57 -21.85 4.61
C ARG A 101 -23.00 -20.66 3.86
N VAL A 102 -21.95 -20.07 4.42
CA VAL A 102 -21.17 -19.04 3.75
C VAL A 102 -19.90 -19.69 3.20
N ARG A 103 -19.73 -19.58 1.88
CA ARG A 103 -18.53 -20.01 1.17
C ARG A 103 -17.75 -18.78 0.75
N VAL A 104 -16.53 -18.65 1.21
CA VAL A 104 -15.62 -17.55 0.85
C VAL A 104 -14.53 -18.12 -0.03
N ARG A 105 -14.41 -17.61 -1.25
CA ARG A 105 -13.28 -17.93 -2.13
C ARG A 105 -12.31 -16.78 -2.11
N ILE A 106 -11.02 -17.07 -1.95
CA ILE A 106 -9.97 -16.08 -1.82
C ILE A 106 -9.05 -16.19 -3.04
N ALA A 107 -8.66 -15.03 -3.59
CA ALA A 107 -7.68 -14.95 -4.64
C ALA A 107 -6.27 -14.88 -4.04
N LEU A 108 -5.52 -15.97 -4.15
CA LEU A 108 -4.12 -16.06 -3.79
C LEU A 108 -3.32 -16.44 -5.03
N GLY A 109 -2.43 -15.56 -5.46
CA GLY A 109 -1.45 -15.86 -6.49
C GLY A 109 -0.27 -16.66 -5.92
N PRO A 110 0.61 -17.23 -6.76
CA PRO A 110 1.81 -17.91 -6.28
C PRO A 110 2.59 -17.08 -5.25
N PRO A 111 3.13 -17.68 -4.16
CA PRO A 111 3.76 -16.92 -3.06
C PRO A 111 4.86 -15.96 -3.52
N HIS A 112 5.68 -16.38 -4.50
CA HIS A 112 6.77 -15.57 -5.05
C HIS A 112 6.31 -14.37 -5.90
N LEU A 113 5.00 -14.24 -6.17
CA LEU A 113 4.39 -13.09 -6.84
C LEU A 113 3.56 -12.21 -5.90
N CYS A 114 3.37 -12.62 -4.64
CA CYS A 114 2.51 -11.92 -3.70
C CYS A 114 3.12 -10.66 -3.11
N LEU A 115 4.46 -10.62 -3.01
CA LEU A 115 5.21 -9.50 -2.50
C LEU A 115 6.17 -8.94 -3.57
N PRO A 116 6.42 -7.63 -3.57
CA PRO A 116 7.44 -7.03 -4.40
C PRO A 116 8.83 -7.53 -3.99
N LEU A 117 9.67 -7.82 -4.98
CA LEU A 117 11.07 -8.21 -4.77
C LEU A 117 11.95 -7.05 -4.32
N ASN A 118 11.50 -5.80 -4.51
CA ASN A 118 12.22 -4.60 -4.12
C ASN A 118 11.47 -3.78 -3.07
N GLN A 119 12.15 -2.79 -2.52
CA GLN A 119 11.57 -1.87 -1.54
C GLN A 119 10.68 -0.83 -2.23
N ARG A 120 9.77 -0.23 -1.46
CA ARG A 120 9.02 0.92 -1.94
C ARG A 120 9.99 2.05 -2.31
N PRO A 121 9.73 2.82 -3.38
CA PRO A 121 10.57 3.95 -3.73
C PRO A 121 10.70 4.92 -2.54
N PRO A 122 11.91 5.40 -2.22
CA PRO A 122 12.16 6.30 -1.08
C PRO A 122 11.77 7.77 -1.38
N VAL A 123 11.01 8.00 -2.45
CA VAL A 123 10.55 9.32 -2.91
C VAL A 123 9.05 9.43 -2.75
N PRO A 124 8.46 10.63 -2.59
CA PRO A 124 7.02 10.80 -2.70
C PRO A 124 6.52 10.27 -4.05
N TYR A 125 5.53 9.40 -4.01
CA TYR A 125 5.02 8.74 -5.22
C TYR A 125 3.51 8.57 -5.17
N LEU A 126 2.91 8.46 -6.35
CA LEU A 126 1.55 7.98 -6.52
C LEU A 126 1.58 6.75 -7.44
N GLN A 127 1.01 5.64 -6.97
CA GLN A 127 0.95 4.42 -7.75
C GLN A 127 -0.17 4.53 -8.79
N LEU A 128 0.15 4.29 -10.06
CA LEU A 128 -0.82 4.20 -11.14
C LEU A 128 -1.76 3.01 -10.87
N PRO A 129 -3.08 3.15 -11.14
CA PRO A 129 -4.01 2.04 -11.04
C PRO A 129 -3.58 0.89 -11.93
N ASP A 130 -3.94 -0.34 -11.56
CA ASP A 130 -3.69 -1.50 -12.42
C ASP A 130 -4.43 -1.34 -13.75
N GLY A 131 -3.78 -1.75 -14.84
CA GLY A 131 -4.31 -1.61 -16.19
C GLY A 131 -3.73 -2.65 -17.15
N PRO A 132 -3.79 -2.41 -18.47
CA PRO A 132 -3.27 -3.34 -19.45
C PRO A 132 -1.77 -3.62 -19.26
N ALA A 133 -1.35 -4.80 -19.72
CA ALA A 133 0.06 -5.15 -19.78
C ALA A 133 0.77 -4.33 -20.87
N ILE A 134 1.79 -3.57 -20.48
CA ILE A 134 2.62 -2.75 -21.36
C ILE A 134 4.04 -3.33 -21.34
N GLN A 135 4.52 -3.73 -22.52
CA GLN A 135 5.86 -4.31 -22.66
C GLN A 135 6.93 -3.21 -22.60
N VAL A 136 7.94 -3.43 -21.75
CA VAL A 136 9.15 -2.61 -21.72
C VAL A 136 10.09 -3.07 -22.85
N THR A 137 10.96 -2.17 -23.28
CA THR A 137 11.97 -2.43 -24.33
C THR A 137 13.35 -1.98 -23.85
N GLY A 138 14.41 -2.54 -24.43
CA GLY A 138 15.79 -2.18 -24.08
C GLY A 138 16.28 -2.83 -22.77
N GLU A 139 15.59 -3.86 -22.28
CA GLU A 139 15.97 -4.59 -21.06
C GLU A 139 17.30 -5.34 -21.22
N ASP A 140 17.61 -5.80 -22.44
CA ASP A 140 18.87 -6.52 -22.75
C ASP A 140 20.11 -5.66 -22.45
N GLU A 141 20.02 -4.33 -22.65
CA GLU A 141 21.10 -3.38 -22.34
C GLU A 141 21.22 -3.11 -20.82
N CYS A 142 20.17 -3.43 -20.06
CA CYS A 142 20.03 -3.14 -18.65
C CYS A 142 20.10 -4.39 -17.76
N MET A 143 20.57 -5.53 -18.30
CA MET A 143 20.61 -6.80 -17.57
C MET A 143 21.31 -6.72 -16.21
N ALA A 144 22.36 -5.91 -16.06
CA ALA A 144 23.06 -5.73 -14.78
C ALA A 144 22.16 -5.14 -13.67
N ALA A 145 21.17 -4.31 -14.03
CA ALA A 145 20.19 -3.75 -13.10
C ALA A 145 19.02 -4.71 -12.82
N ILE A 146 18.76 -5.64 -13.74
CA ILE A 146 17.64 -6.59 -13.66
C ILE A 146 18.06 -7.87 -12.91
N ASP A 147 19.32 -8.27 -13.04
CA ASP A 147 19.91 -9.49 -12.46
C ASP A 147 19.55 -9.74 -11.00
N PRO A 148 19.57 -8.73 -10.09
CA PRO A 148 19.23 -8.94 -8.69
C PRO A 148 17.80 -9.43 -8.44
N PHE A 149 16.89 -9.20 -9.39
CA PHE A 149 15.47 -9.56 -9.29
C PHE A 149 15.14 -10.89 -9.98
N LEU A 150 16.11 -11.49 -10.68
CA LEU A 150 15.95 -12.78 -11.35
C LEU A 150 16.27 -13.91 -10.34
N GLY A 151 15.32 -14.14 -9.43
CA GLY A 151 15.41 -15.20 -8.41
C GLY A 151 15.13 -16.61 -8.96
N GLY A 152 15.21 -17.61 -8.08
CA GLY A 152 15.06 -19.03 -8.44
C GLY A 152 13.69 -19.42 -9.05
N ALA A 153 12.65 -18.60 -8.85
CA ALA A 153 11.33 -18.81 -9.45
C ALA A 153 11.25 -18.34 -10.93
N GLY A 154 12.25 -17.58 -11.42
CA GLY A 154 12.30 -17.07 -12.79
C GLY A 154 11.28 -15.97 -13.11
N GLU A 155 10.45 -15.56 -12.15
CA GLU A 155 9.58 -14.38 -12.25
C GLU A 155 9.28 -13.77 -10.88
N GLY A 156 8.96 -12.49 -10.86
CA GLY A 156 8.63 -11.74 -9.67
C GLY A 156 8.05 -10.36 -10.00
N HIS A 157 7.40 -9.75 -9.02
CA HIS A 157 6.89 -8.39 -9.17
C HIS A 157 7.80 -7.37 -8.50
N VAL A 158 7.85 -6.15 -9.01
CA VAL A 158 8.62 -5.04 -8.44
C VAL A 158 7.84 -3.74 -8.55
N TYR A 159 8.15 -2.79 -7.66
CA TYR A 159 7.84 -1.38 -7.87
C TYR A 159 8.77 -0.81 -8.94
N ALA A 160 8.18 -0.34 -10.03
CA ALA A 160 8.89 0.39 -11.07
C ALA A 160 8.48 1.87 -11.02
N THR A 161 9.46 2.76 -11.11
CA THR A 161 9.25 4.20 -11.23
C THR A 161 9.34 4.61 -12.70
N LEU A 162 8.43 5.49 -13.13
CA LEU A 162 8.34 5.98 -14.50
C LEU A 162 8.87 7.41 -14.53
N HIS A 163 9.79 7.69 -15.46
CA HIS A 163 10.45 8.99 -15.59
C HIS A 163 10.36 9.48 -17.03
N GLU A 164 10.09 10.77 -17.21
CA GLU A 164 10.24 11.41 -18.52
C GLU A 164 11.73 11.52 -18.87
N ALA A 165 12.11 10.96 -20.02
CA ALA A 165 13.44 11.02 -20.59
C ALA A 165 13.46 11.94 -21.83
N ALA A 166 14.61 12.01 -22.50
CA ALA A 166 14.73 12.85 -23.69
C ALA A 166 13.80 12.38 -24.82
N VAL A 167 13.17 13.33 -25.51
CA VAL A 167 12.30 13.10 -26.69
C VAL A 167 10.99 12.35 -26.35
N ASP A 168 10.20 12.87 -25.41
CA ASP A 168 8.86 12.34 -25.09
C ASP A 168 8.84 10.82 -24.85
N LEU A 169 9.91 10.29 -24.25
CA LEU A 169 10.09 8.87 -24.00
C LEU A 169 10.00 8.61 -22.50
N VAL A 170 9.36 7.51 -22.11
CA VAL A 170 9.28 7.11 -20.72
C VAL A 170 10.34 6.07 -20.41
N GLU A 171 11.25 6.41 -19.50
CA GLU A 171 12.25 5.51 -18.94
C GLU A 171 11.71 4.81 -17.69
N ILE A 172 12.02 3.53 -17.56
CA ILE A 172 11.60 2.70 -16.43
C ILE A 172 12.80 2.47 -15.53
N ARG A 173 12.63 2.76 -14.22
CA ARG A 173 13.66 2.53 -13.21
C ARG A 173 13.18 1.65 -12.07
N VAL A 174 14.02 0.70 -11.66
CA VAL A 174 13.83 -0.13 -10.47
C VAL A 174 15.00 0.13 -9.54
N ASP A 175 14.72 0.43 -8.27
CA ASP A 175 15.72 0.83 -7.27
C ASP A 175 16.68 1.93 -7.76
N GLY A 176 16.14 2.88 -8.52
CA GLY A 176 16.89 4.01 -9.09
C GLY A 176 17.71 3.70 -10.35
N HIS A 177 17.80 2.44 -10.75
CA HIS A 177 18.55 2.01 -11.93
C HIS A 177 17.63 1.86 -13.14
N ARG A 178 18.07 2.34 -14.30
CA ARG A 178 17.36 2.14 -15.57
C ARG A 178 17.29 0.65 -15.90
N VAL A 179 16.08 0.15 -16.12
CA VAL A 179 15.82 -1.24 -16.52
C VAL A 179 15.22 -1.37 -17.92
N GLY A 180 14.97 -0.23 -18.58
CA GLY A 180 14.45 -0.19 -19.95
C GLY A 180 13.66 1.09 -20.19
N GLN A 181 12.93 1.10 -21.30
CA GLN A 181 12.10 2.21 -21.74
C GLN A 181 10.84 1.70 -22.44
N LEU A 182 9.81 2.54 -22.48
CA LEU A 182 8.60 2.24 -23.24
C LEU A 182 8.78 2.52 -24.73
N THR A 183 7.91 1.94 -25.55
CA THR A 183 7.78 2.33 -26.97
C THR A 183 7.24 3.75 -27.09
N ASP A 184 7.46 4.43 -28.22
CA ASP A 184 6.97 5.80 -28.47
C ASP A 184 5.45 5.91 -28.21
N ARG A 185 4.68 4.92 -28.67
CA ARG A 185 3.23 4.87 -28.46
C ARG A 185 2.88 4.79 -26.97
N ALA A 186 3.44 3.81 -26.26
CA ALA A 186 3.14 3.62 -24.84
C ALA A 186 3.65 4.79 -23.98
N SER A 187 4.75 5.43 -24.37
CA SER A 187 5.25 6.67 -23.76
C SER A 187 4.24 7.80 -23.93
N GLY A 188 3.74 8.02 -25.15
CA GLY A 188 2.71 9.02 -25.42
C GLY A 188 1.43 8.82 -24.61
N ASP A 189 1.04 7.57 -24.35
CA ASP A 189 -0.15 7.23 -23.55
C ASP A 189 0.05 7.47 -22.05
N LEU A 190 1.29 7.45 -21.54
CA LEU A 190 1.62 7.59 -20.10
C LEU A 190 2.19 8.94 -19.70
N LEU A 191 2.83 9.66 -20.61
CA LEU A 191 3.39 10.99 -20.34
C LEU A 191 2.39 11.98 -19.73
N PRO A 192 1.11 12.06 -20.16
CA PRO A 192 0.17 12.98 -19.53
C PRO A 192 -0.03 12.71 -18.04
N ALA A 193 0.00 11.43 -17.62
CA ALA A 193 -0.09 11.04 -16.23
C ALA A 193 1.17 11.45 -15.44
N ILE A 194 2.36 11.22 -16.01
CA ILE A 194 3.65 11.57 -15.40
C ILE A 194 3.76 13.10 -15.21
N ARG A 195 3.47 13.86 -16.27
CA ARG A 195 3.49 15.33 -16.26
C ARG A 195 2.43 15.95 -15.36
N HIS A 196 1.32 15.24 -15.13
CA HIS A 196 0.34 15.68 -14.15
C HIS A 196 0.87 15.58 -12.71
N LEU A 197 1.71 14.58 -12.40
CA LEU A 197 2.28 14.38 -11.06
C LEU A 197 3.51 15.25 -10.76
N GLU A 198 4.29 15.60 -11.79
CA GLU A 198 5.54 16.36 -11.64
C GLU A 198 5.39 17.69 -10.84
N PRO A 199 4.37 18.54 -11.08
CA PRO A 199 4.17 19.77 -10.31
C PRO A 199 3.94 19.54 -8.81
N HIS A 200 3.48 18.35 -8.43
CA HIS A 200 3.23 17.98 -7.03
C HIS A 200 4.47 17.37 -6.36
N GLY A 201 5.58 17.21 -7.09
CA GLY A 201 6.76 16.51 -6.61
C GLY A 201 6.54 15.01 -6.42
N LEU A 202 5.53 14.44 -7.07
CA LEU A 202 5.18 13.03 -7.01
C LEU A 202 5.80 12.27 -8.18
N THR A 203 6.40 11.12 -7.89
CA THR A 203 6.87 10.18 -8.91
C THR A 203 5.77 9.19 -9.29
N ALA A 204 5.58 8.93 -10.58
CA ALA A 204 4.68 7.86 -11.04
C ALA A 204 5.30 6.49 -10.74
N VAL A 205 4.55 5.62 -10.05
CA VAL A 205 4.97 4.24 -9.75
C VAL A 205 3.97 3.26 -10.34
N ALA A 206 4.45 2.14 -10.89
CA ALA A 206 3.62 1.05 -11.35
C ALA A 206 4.14 -0.30 -10.85
N THR A 207 3.25 -1.28 -10.85
CA THR A 207 3.64 -2.69 -10.65
C THR A 207 4.25 -3.20 -11.96
N ALA A 208 5.48 -3.70 -11.90
CA ALA A 208 6.11 -4.40 -13.02
C ALA A 208 6.32 -5.87 -12.68
N LYS A 209 6.16 -6.75 -13.67
CA LYS A 209 6.57 -8.15 -13.60
C LYS A 209 7.87 -8.33 -14.36
N ILE A 210 8.86 -8.85 -13.68
CA ILE A 210 10.12 -9.29 -14.27
C ILE A 210 10.00 -10.80 -14.47
N ARG A 211 10.36 -11.28 -15.65
CA ARG A 211 10.42 -12.71 -15.98
C ARG A 211 11.69 -13.01 -16.76
N GLY A 212 12.36 -14.11 -16.46
CA GLY A 212 13.48 -14.59 -17.25
C GLY A 212 14.60 -15.20 -16.41
N ASN A 213 15.82 -15.11 -16.93
CA ASN A 213 17.04 -15.60 -16.31
C ASN A 213 18.22 -14.68 -16.65
N HIS A 214 19.41 -15.00 -16.14
CA HIS A 214 20.63 -14.21 -16.35
C HIS A 214 21.06 -14.02 -17.81
N LEU A 215 20.46 -14.75 -18.77
CA LEU A 215 20.73 -14.61 -20.20
C LEU A 215 19.75 -13.66 -20.89
N ARG A 216 18.49 -13.65 -20.46
CA ARG A 216 17.43 -12.83 -21.03
C ARG A 216 16.33 -12.59 -20.00
N ALA A 217 15.91 -11.34 -19.89
CA ALA A 217 14.79 -10.93 -19.06
C ALA A 217 13.77 -10.15 -19.89
N GLU A 218 12.52 -10.23 -19.48
CA GLU A 218 11.39 -9.48 -20.02
C GLU A 218 10.72 -8.74 -18.87
N ILE A 219 10.41 -7.47 -19.09
CA ILE A 219 9.70 -6.64 -18.11
C ILE A 219 8.36 -6.22 -18.69
N THR A 220 7.30 -6.46 -17.93
CA THR A 220 5.93 -6.05 -18.28
C THR A 220 5.38 -5.15 -17.18
N LEU A 221 4.94 -3.96 -17.53
CA LEU A 221 4.27 -3.03 -16.62
C LEU A 221 2.76 -3.27 -16.63
N TYR A 222 2.14 -3.17 -15.46
CA TYR A 222 0.69 -3.21 -15.29
C TYR A 222 0.25 -1.86 -14.74
N CYS A 223 -0.24 -1.00 -15.63
CA CYS A 223 -0.76 0.30 -15.23
C CYS A 223 -1.81 0.81 -16.22
N ALA A 224 -2.74 1.60 -15.70
CA ALA A 224 -3.70 2.35 -16.49
C ALA A 224 -2.98 3.47 -17.26
N THR A 225 -3.35 3.65 -18.52
CA THR A 225 -2.92 4.79 -19.34
C THR A 225 -3.65 6.07 -18.92
N ALA A 226 -3.20 7.23 -19.40
CA ALA A 226 -3.73 8.52 -18.95
C ALA A 226 -5.26 8.67 -19.17
N ASP A 227 -5.81 8.08 -20.23
CA ASP A 227 -7.25 8.06 -20.54
C ASP A 227 -8.07 7.09 -19.68
N GLN A 228 -7.41 6.18 -18.98
CA GLN A 228 -8.01 5.16 -18.13
C GLN A 228 -7.95 5.53 -16.64
N LEU A 229 -7.33 6.66 -16.30
CA LEU A 229 -7.18 7.11 -14.92
C LEU A 229 -8.55 7.47 -14.32
N PRO A 230 -8.91 6.90 -13.16
CA PRO A 230 -10.17 7.21 -12.52
C PRO A 230 -10.11 8.58 -11.83
N ALA A 231 -11.27 9.24 -11.71
CA ALA A 231 -11.33 10.62 -11.23
C ALA A 231 -10.87 10.79 -9.77
N ASP A 232 -11.04 9.76 -8.94
CA ASP A 232 -10.57 9.73 -7.56
C ASP A 232 -9.04 9.67 -7.46
N TRP A 233 -8.37 9.00 -8.41
CA TRP A 233 -6.91 9.02 -8.51
C TRP A 233 -6.38 10.41 -8.86
N ILE A 234 -7.02 11.09 -9.81
CA ILE A 234 -6.67 12.47 -10.18
C ILE A 234 -6.88 13.40 -8.98
N ALA A 235 -8.03 13.30 -8.32
CA ALA A 235 -8.30 14.09 -7.12
C ALA A 235 -7.30 13.81 -5.98
N ALA A 236 -6.81 12.58 -5.84
CA ALA A 236 -5.79 12.23 -4.86
C ALA A 236 -4.44 12.88 -5.18
N ALA A 237 -4.03 12.93 -6.45
CA ALA A 237 -2.83 13.66 -6.87
C ALA A 237 -2.92 15.16 -6.52
N ASP A 238 -4.06 15.78 -6.84
CA ASP A 238 -4.33 17.19 -6.54
C ASP A 238 -4.40 17.47 -5.02
N ALA A 239 -4.86 16.51 -4.22
CA ALA A 239 -4.94 16.65 -2.76
C ALA A 239 -3.57 16.51 -2.07
N LEU A 240 -2.62 15.83 -2.72
CA LEU A 240 -1.26 15.61 -2.21
C LEU A 240 -0.30 16.78 -2.49
N VAL A 241 -0.80 17.91 -3.02
CA VAL A 241 -0.06 19.17 -3.10
C VAL A 241 0.58 19.45 -1.73
N PRO A 242 1.92 19.54 -1.63
CA PRO A 242 2.51 20.03 -0.41
C PRO A 242 1.92 21.41 -0.15
N LEU A 243 1.36 21.62 1.04
CA LEU A 243 1.06 22.95 1.56
C LEU A 243 2.33 23.79 1.29
N ALA A 244 2.30 24.59 0.23
CA ALA A 244 3.34 25.57 -0.03
C ALA A 244 3.50 26.36 1.28
N PRO A 245 4.73 26.74 1.68
CA PRO A 245 4.92 27.40 2.96
C PRO A 245 3.95 28.57 3.03
N LEU A 246 3.04 28.54 4.00
CA LEU A 246 2.11 29.63 4.35
C LEU A 246 2.90 30.82 4.93
N ALA A 247 3.96 31.24 4.25
CA ALA A 247 4.60 32.52 4.46
C ALA A 247 3.80 33.57 3.67
N GLY A 248 2.63 33.95 4.18
CA GLY A 248 2.01 35.20 3.72
C GLY A 248 0.48 35.29 3.72
N LEU A 249 -0.27 34.22 3.96
CA LEU A 249 -1.72 34.31 4.00
C LEU A 249 -2.22 34.07 5.42
N GLY A 250 -2.67 35.17 6.04
CA GLY A 250 -3.35 35.14 7.33
C GLY A 250 -4.48 34.11 7.30
N PHE A 251 -4.48 33.25 8.32
CA PHE A 251 -5.47 32.20 8.50
C PHE A 251 -6.88 32.80 8.55
N ALA A 252 -7.57 32.75 7.42
CA ALA A 252 -9.03 32.79 7.39
C ALA A 252 -9.52 31.35 7.59
N SER A 253 -10.10 31.14 8.77
CA SER A 253 -10.81 29.97 9.30
C SER A 253 -11.25 28.90 8.29
N ILE A 254 -10.73 27.68 8.47
CA ILE A 254 -11.39 26.45 7.99
C ILE A 254 -11.77 25.63 9.22
N GLY A 255 -13.09 25.43 9.38
CA GLY A 255 -13.69 24.21 9.93
C GLY A 255 -13.38 23.84 11.38
N VAL A 256 -14.09 24.48 12.31
CA VAL A 256 -14.28 23.99 13.68
C VAL A 256 -14.93 22.60 13.64
N VAL A 257 -14.21 21.56 14.07
CA VAL A 257 -14.81 20.26 14.41
C VAL A 257 -15.46 20.39 15.80
N PRO A 258 -16.72 19.97 16.01
CA PRO A 258 -17.38 20.15 17.30
C PRO A 258 -16.77 19.29 18.41
N ARG A 259 -16.58 19.94 19.58
CA ARG A 259 -15.97 19.44 20.82
C ARG A 259 -16.54 18.11 21.34
N LYS A 260 -15.65 17.26 21.90
CA LYS A 260 -15.93 16.55 23.16
C LYS A 260 -15.60 17.52 24.32
N PRO A 261 -16.53 17.85 25.23
CA PRO A 261 -16.21 18.73 26.35
C PRO A 261 -15.29 18.02 27.36
N GLY A 262 -14.21 18.70 27.78
CA GLY A 262 -13.56 18.42 29.06
C GLY A 262 -12.03 18.47 29.11
N ILE A 263 -11.31 18.30 28.00
CA ILE A 263 -9.83 18.27 27.98
C ILE A 263 -9.27 19.04 26.78
N THR A 264 -8.15 19.74 26.97
CA THR A 264 -7.42 20.45 25.90
C THR A 264 -5.97 19.99 25.88
N PHE A 265 -5.41 19.83 24.68
CA PHE A 265 -4.00 19.52 24.50
C PHE A 265 -3.13 20.74 24.82
N VAL A 266 -2.16 20.59 25.73
CA VAL A 266 -1.20 21.64 26.11
C VAL A 266 0.21 21.23 25.66
N PRO A 267 0.76 21.86 24.60
CA PRO A 267 2.09 21.53 24.10
C PRO A 267 3.17 21.87 25.13
N ALA A 268 4.28 21.12 25.13
CA ALA A 268 5.37 21.32 26.08
C ALA A 268 6.11 22.67 25.85
N PRO A 269 6.80 23.21 26.88
CA PRO A 269 7.58 24.44 26.71
C PRO A 269 8.62 24.29 25.58
N GLY A 270 8.55 25.16 24.58
CA GLY A 270 9.42 25.11 23.40
C GLY A 270 8.81 24.41 22.18
N TRP A 271 7.60 23.87 22.28
CA TRP A 271 6.83 23.36 21.15
C TRP A 271 5.97 24.48 20.53
N PRO A 272 5.59 24.37 19.24
CA PRO A 272 4.65 25.30 18.65
C PRO A 272 3.28 25.23 19.35
N PRO A 273 2.56 26.36 19.49
CA PRO A 273 1.23 26.38 20.10
C PRO A 273 0.25 25.57 19.25
N ALA A 274 -0.48 24.65 19.89
CA ALA A 274 -1.53 23.90 19.23
C ALA A 274 -2.70 24.83 18.84
N PRO A 275 -3.29 24.68 17.65
CA PRO A 275 -4.49 25.42 17.28
C PRO A 275 -5.62 25.18 18.29
N ILE A 276 -6.47 26.20 18.50
CA ILE A 276 -7.62 26.08 19.40
C ILE A 276 -8.52 24.93 18.93
N GLY A 277 -8.75 23.95 19.80
CA GLY A 277 -9.57 22.77 19.50
C GLY A 277 -8.85 21.66 18.72
N TRP A 278 -7.53 21.76 18.53
CA TRP A 278 -6.74 20.68 17.95
C TRP A 278 -6.37 19.63 19.00
N GLU A 279 -6.50 18.36 18.63
CA GLU A 279 -6.05 17.20 19.39
C GLU A 279 -5.14 16.34 18.51
N PRO A 280 -4.03 15.80 19.04
CA PRO A 280 -3.19 14.90 18.27
C PRO A 280 -3.98 13.66 17.83
N PRO A 281 -3.95 13.27 16.54
CA PRO A 281 -4.60 12.05 16.08
C PRO A 281 -3.96 10.79 16.70
N PRO A 282 -4.66 9.64 16.74
CA PRO A 282 -4.08 8.39 17.24
C PRO A 282 -2.76 8.06 16.52
N GLY A 283 -1.69 7.80 17.28
CA GLY A 283 -0.37 7.51 16.75
C GLY A 283 0.49 8.73 16.40
N TRP A 284 0.00 9.95 16.65
CA TRP A 284 0.81 11.16 16.51
C TRP A 284 2.01 11.14 17.46
N LEU A 285 3.19 11.44 16.91
CA LEU A 285 4.43 11.62 17.63
C LEU A 285 4.90 13.06 17.45
N PRO A 286 5.49 13.69 18.48
CA PRO A 286 6.09 15.00 18.33
C PRO A 286 7.28 14.94 17.38
N ASP A 287 7.55 16.06 16.72
CA ASP A 287 8.71 16.19 15.85
C ASP A 287 10.01 15.91 16.64
N PRO A 288 10.92 15.04 16.15
CA PRO A 288 12.20 14.79 16.79
C PRO A 288 13.07 16.03 17.00
N GLU A 289 12.84 17.10 16.24
CA GLU A 289 13.55 18.38 16.38
C GLU A 289 13.06 19.21 17.59
N TRP A 290 11.91 18.87 18.17
CA TRP A 290 11.37 19.59 19.33
C TRP A 290 12.05 19.17 20.63
N PRO A 291 12.25 20.12 21.58
CA PRO A 291 12.84 19.79 22.86
C PRO A 291 11.98 18.75 23.58
N PRO A 292 12.59 17.75 24.27
CA PRO A 292 11.83 16.75 25.00
C PRO A 292 10.98 17.43 26.08
N ALA A 293 9.76 16.94 26.26
CA ALA A 293 8.89 17.46 27.30
C ALA A 293 9.51 17.19 28.70
N PRO A 294 9.35 18.13 29.66
CA PRO A 294 9.79 17.91 31.03
C PRO A 294 9.20 16.61 31.61
N PRO A 295 9.91 15.90 32.51
CA PRO A 295 9.47 14.60 33.03
C PRO A 295 8.08 14.58 33.66
N ASP A 296 7.59 15.71 34.18
CA ASP A 296 6.29 15.85 34.84
C ASP A 296 5.25 16.62 33.99
N TRP A 297 5.50 16.80 32.70
CA TRP A 297 4.62 17.56 31.82
C TRP A 297 3.30 16.82 31.54
N LYS A 298 2.18 17.53 31.68
CA LYS A 298 0.84 17.00 31.35
C LYS A 298 0.36 17.63 30.05
N PHE A 299 0.33 16.83 29.00
CA PHE A 299 -0.18 17.22 27.68
C PHE A 299 -1.68 17.47 27.65
N TRP A 300 -2.42 17.13 28.71
CA TRP A 300 -3.86 17.29 28.77
C TRP A 300 -4.23 18.08 30.00
N ALA A 301 -4.84 19.24 29.79
CA ALA A 301 -5.41 20.07 30.85
C ALA A 301 -6.94 20.00 30.79
N LEU A 302 -7.59 19.90 31.95
CA LEU A 302 -9.03 20.07 32.05
C LEU A 302 -9.37 21.53 31.77
N ASP A 303 -10.38 21.77 30.93
CA ASP A 303 -10.90 23.13 30.69
C ASP A 303 -11.40 23.67 32.04
N GLN A 304 -10.72 24.68 32.61
CA GLN A 304 -11.21 25.36 33.80
C GLN A 304 -12.33 26.29 33.33
N SER A 305 -13.57 25.84 33.50
CA SER A 305 -14.77 26.66 33.32
C SER A 305 -14.72 27.95 34.11
#